data_AF-A0A0W7WGL8-F1
#
_entry.id   AF-A0A0W7WGL8-F1
#
_cell.length_a   1.000
_cell.length_b   1.000
_cell.length_c   1.000
_cell.angle_alpha   90.00
_cell.angle_beta   90.00
_cell.angle_gamma   90.00
#
_symmetry.space_group_name_H-M   'P 1'
#
loop_
_entity.id
_entity.type
_entity.pdbx_description
1 polymer ?
#
loop_
_entity_poly.entity_id
_entity_poly.type
_entity_poly.pdbx_seq_one_letter_code
_entity_poly.pdbx_strand_id
1 'polypeptide(L)'
;MTPRAPQVPPAPPIPPAPSREGRAYSRIVVPRSALDAWPQDPDPLVCAVVDYVNFLTKEGRYNRREICPAAMQAFHTDYYLAQVLNGGHAQFVGNTRALLKPTLADLLEGLEQMRAPNYLLLVRRMTKWVDDNPDKVEEQTGFEGGIDPVLQTLDSPFFKLDRATPLRRFIATWLAGHPALEPVPDARLRDTMQQIAEENPARDYRRQILEMARIDGMMTTPPYLPLSVAAGALRPLDPIVSIGNGSYREVEGDRRMTVFMRTVSGPCWAVPLDEGVAIYAGITHDNSHLPENPFDASLDDIRKFRPDEVGELRIFVRNETIQSAGRVARDLKAGAALHALLGRLPERPALDFVTIRSAGADAHGEEGLTATLILNGAQLALSAVISEHGAHLLSEPEHDRLAELSRAEIDAHAEAHALDRLL
;
A
#
# COMPACT_ATOMS: atom_id res chain seq x y z
N MET A 1 -16.06 47.49 18.91
CA MET A 1 -14.75 47.12 18.34
C MET A 1 -14.82 45.63 18.03
N THR A 2 -15.02 45.28 16.76
CA THR A 2 -15.10 43.89 16.31
C THR A 2 -13.69 43.29 16.34
N PRO A 3 -13.46 42.12 16.98
CA PRO A 3 -12.13 41.51 16.98
C PRO A 3 -11.77 41.09 15.56
N ARG A 4 -10.60 41.55 15.12
CA ARG A 4 -10.03 41.26 13.80
C ARG A 4 -9.64 39.77 13.79
N ALA A 5 -10.20 38.99 12.86
CA ALA A 5 -9.81 37.60 12.68
C ALA A 5 -8.28 37.52 12.45
N PRO A 6 -7.58 36.56 13.06
CA PRO A 6 -6.15 36.38 12.85
C PRO A 6 -5.89 36.09 11.37
N GLN A 7 -5.00 36.88 10.77
CA GLN A 7 -4.54 36.64 9.40
C GLN A 7 -3.78 35.32 9.36
N VAL A 8 -4.30 34.36 8.61
CA VAL A 8 -3.60 33.10 8.32
C VAL A 8 -2.40 33.45 7.43
N PRO A 9 -1.16 33.09 7.83
CA PRO A 9 0.02 33.36 7.01
C PRO A 9 -0.06 32.62 5.67
N PRO A 10 0.48 33.20 4.59
CA PRO A 10 0.53 32.53 3.29
C PRO A 10 1.27 31.20 3.39
N ALA A 11 0.79 30.19 2.67
CA ALA A 11 1.43 28.88 2.66
C ALA A 11 2.91 29.00 2.25
N PRO A 12 3.82 28.23 2.88
CA PRO A 12 5.21 28.21 2.49
C PRO A 12 5.34 27.82 1.02
N PRO A 13 6.28 28.42 0.28
CA PRO A 13 6.48 28.11 -1.14
C PRO A 13 6.80 26.62 -1.29
N ILE A 14 6.17 26.00 -2.28
CA ILE A 14 6.43 24.61 -2.65
C ILE A 14 7.93 24.51 -2.99
N PRO A 15 8.71 23.67 -2.28
CA PRO A 15 10.12 23.51 -2.60
C PRO A 15 10.26 22.99 -4.04
N PRO A 16 11.23 23.52 -4.81
CA PRO A 16 11.43 23.08 -6.19
C PRO A 16 11.69 21.57 -6.22
N ALA A 17 11.14 20.89 -7.23
CA ALA A 17 11.38 19.46 -7.41
C ALA A 17 12.89 19.19 -7.44
N PRO A 18 13.39 18.23 -6.65
CA PRO A 18 14.80 17.87 -6.68
C PRO A 18 15.19 17.41 -8.09
N SER A 19 16.44 17.66 -8.47
CA SER A 19 17.00 17.21 -9.75
C SER A 19 16.71 15.73 -9.99
N ARG A 20 16.17 15.39 -11.17
CA ARG A 20 15.74 14.03 -11.56
C ARG A 20 16.83 12.95 -11.53
N GLU A 21 18.09 13.35 -11.40
CA GLU A 21 19.23 12.43 -11.28
C GLU A 21 19.61 12.29 -9.80
N GLY A 22 18.83 11.49 -9.06
CA GLY A 22 19.27 11.04 -7.75
C GLY A 22 20.58 10.28 -7.90
N ARG A 23 21.61 10.68 -7.15
CA ARG A 23 22.90 10.00 -7.16
C ARG A 23 22.69 8.57 -6.68
N ALA A 24 23.05 7.59 -7.51
CA ALA A 24 22.93 6.18 -7.16
C ALA A 24 23.66 5.88 -5.84
N TYR A 25 22.94 5.30 -4.90
CA TYR A 25 23.49 4.81 -3.65
C TYR A 25 24.13 3.44 -3.89
N SER A 26 25.45 3.39 -3.82
CA SER A 26 26.23 2.24 -4.30
C SER A 26 26.51 1.17 -3.23
N ARG A 27 26.24 1.45 -1.94
CA ARG A 27 26.55 0.53 -0.84
C ARG A 27 25.42 -0.49 -0.62
N ILE A 28 25.74 -1.63 -0.01
CA ILE A 28 24.80 -2.65 0.45
C ILE A 28 25.10 -2.88 1.93
N VAL A 29 24.25 -2.36 2.81
CA VAL A 29 24.49 -2.42 4.26
C VAL A 29 23.73 -3.59 4.86
N VAL A 30 24.45 -4.44 5.60
CA VAL A 30 23.91 -5.62 6.30
C VAL A 30 24.49 -5.70 7.71
N PRO A 31 23.81 -6.34 8.69
CA PRO A 31 24.41 -6.60 9.98
C PRO A 31 25.60 -7.56 9.85
N ARG A 32 26.63 -7.37 10.67
CA ARG A 32 27.84 -8.20 10.71
C ARG A 32 27.49 -9.67 10.94
N SER A 33 26.58 -9.94 11.86
CA SER A 33 26.13 -11.31 12.17
C SER A 33 25.58 -12.07 10.95
N ALA A 34 24.92 -11.38 10.02
CA ALA A 34 24.39 -11.99 8.80
C ALA A 34 25.51 -12.44 7.85
N LEU A 35 26.59 -11.67 7.76
CA LEU A 35 27.78 -12.09 6.99
C LEU A 35 28.55 -13.20 7.71
N ASP A 36 28.68 -13.12 9.04
CA ASP A 36 29.42 -14.10 9.84
C ASP A 36 28.77 -15.50 9.84
N ALA A 37 27.46 -15.59 9.55
CA ALA A 37 26.74 -16.86 9.39
C ALA A 37 27.12 -17.63 8.09
N TRP A 38 27.68 -16.93 7.11
CA TRP A 38 28.15 -17.51 5.85
C TRP A 38 29.57 -18.11 6.01
N PRO A 39 29.89 -19.32 5.49
CA PRO A 39 29.14 -20.13 4.52
C PRO A 39 28.24 -21.24 5.07
N GLN A 40 28.05 -21.30 6.38
CA GLN A 40 27.25 -22.35 7.05
C GLN A 40 25.76 -22.15 6.77
N ASP A 41 25.27 -20.91 6.86
CA ASP A 41 23.89 -20.55 6.61
C ASP A 41 23.81 -19.32 5.67
N PRO A 42 23.29 -19.47 4.43
CA PRO A 42 23.11 -18.36 3.51
C PRO A 42 21.94 -17.44 3.86
N ASP A 43 20.95 -17.92 4.62
CA ASP A 43 19.67 -17.24 4.79
C ASP A 43 19.79 -15.86 5.47
N PRO A 44 20.56 -15.71 6.57
CA PRO A 44 20.70 -14.41 7.24
C PRO A 44 21.20 -13.29 6.32
N LEU A 45 22.19 -13.59 5.46
CA LEU A 45 22.74 -12.60 4.52
C LEU A 45 21.74 -12.22 3.43
N VAL A 46 21.03 -13.21 2.87
CA VAL A 46 20.02 -12.95 1.83
C VAL A 46 18.85 -12.14 2.41
N CYS A 47 18.33 -12.55 3.57
CA CYS A 47 17.25 -11.84 4.26
C CYS A 47 17.66 -10.40 4.62
N ALA A 48 18.89 -10.18 5.10
CA ALA A 48 19.39 -8.84 5.39
C ALA A 48 19.41 -7.92 4.16
N VAL A 49 19.79 -8.43 2.98
CA VAL A 49 19.74 -7.65 1.74
C VAL A 49 18.30 -7.39 1.30
N VAL A 50 17.38 -8.34 1.51
CA VAL A 50 15.95 -8.14 1.24
C VAL A 50 15.36 -7.04 2.12
N ASP A 51 15.65 -7.07 3.43
CA ASP A 51 15.23 -6.04 4.38
C ASP A 51 15.85 -4.68 4.04
N TYR A 52 17.10 -4.67 3.62
CA TYR A 52 17.81 -3.49 3.15
C TYR A 52 17.11 -2.82 1.96
N VAL A 53 16.84 -3.56 0.89
CA VAL A 53 16.15 -3.04 -0.30
C VAL A 53 14.73 -2.58 0.05
N ASN A 54 13.99 -3.36 0.82
CA ASN A 54 12.65 -2.99 1.29
C ASN A 54 12.66 -1.68 2.08
N PHE A 55 13.63 -1.49 2.98
CA PHE A 55 13.78 -0.25 3.73
C PHE A 55 14.11 0.93 2.81
N LEU A 56 15.04 0.78 1.88
CA LEU A 56 15.39 1.87 0.95
C LEU A 56 14.20 2.30 0.09
N THR A 57 13.38 1.35 -0.38
CA THR A 57 12.18 1.68 -1.16
C THR A 57 11.06 2.28 -0.30
N LYS A 58 10.78 1.69 0.88
CA LYS A 58 9.64 2.10 1.73
C LYS A 58 9.94 3.32 2.59
N GLU A 59 11.07 3.34 3.28
CA GLU A 59 11.42 4.41 4.23
C GLU A 59 12.38 5.42 3.60
N GLY A 60 13.38 4.94 2.87
CA GLY A 60 14.35 5.78 2.16
C GLY A 60 13.77 6.46 0.92
N ARG A 61 12.65 5.97 0.38
CA ARG A 61 12.01 6.45 -0.87
C ARG A 61 12.97 6.50 -2.07
N TYR A 62 13.94 5.59 -2.10
CA TYR A 62 14.81 5.40 -3.26
C TYR A 62 14.03 4.72 -4.38
N ASN A 63 14.21 5.22 -5.59
CA ASN A 63 13.77 4.56 -6.81
C ASN A 63 14.71 3.39 -7.11
N ARG A 64 14.21 2.35 -7.80
CA ARG A 64 15.00 1.16 -8.17
C ARG A 64 16.35 1.49 -8.82
N ARG A 65 16.44 2.55 -9.63
CA ARG A 65 17.66 2.97 -10.33
C ARG A 65 18.69 3.64 -9.41
N GLU A 66 18.28 4.05 -8.23
CA GLU A 66 19.14 4.71 -7.24
C GLU A 66 19.66 3.71 -6.20
N ILE A 67 19.15 2.48 -6.18
CA ILE A 67 19.64 1.40 -5.33
C ILE A 67 20.77 0.66 -6.06
N CYS A 68 21.80 0.24 -5.34
CA CYS A 68 22.89 -0.56 -5.87
C CYS A 68 22.36 -1.74 -6.72
N PRO A 69 22.74 -1.86 -8.01
CA PRO A 69 22.23 -2.90 -8.89
C PRO A 69 22.39 -4.31 -8.32
N ALA A 70 23.51 -4.59 -7.64
CA ALA A 70 23.74 -5.88 -7.04
C ALA A 70 22.74 -6.22 -5.91
N ALA A 71 22.29 -5.21 -5.15
CA ALA A 71 21.24 -5.39 -4.15
C ALA A 71 19.89 -5.71 -4.81
N MET A 72 19.53 -4.98 -5.88
CA MET A 72 18.29 -5.21 -6.64
C MET A 72 18.28 -6.59 -7.31
N GLN A 73 19.41 -7.00 -7.88
CA GLN A 73 19.61 -8.32 -8.50
C GLN A 73 19.45 -9.45 -7.46
N ALA A 74 20.08 -9.32 -6.29
CA ALA A 74 19.90 -10.27 -5.19
C ALA A 74 18.44 -10.30 -4.69
N PHE A 75 17.83 -9.14 -4.48
CA PHE A 75 16.43 -9.00 -4.06
C PHE A 75 15.45 -9.65 -5.03
N HIS A 76 15.57 -9.37 -6.34
CA HIS A 76 14.70 -9.98 -7.35
C HIS A 76 14.96 -11.48 -7.55
N THR A 77 16.18 -11.95 -7.29
CA THR A 77 16.50 -13.38 -7.30
C THR A 77 15.84 -14.12 -6.13
N ASP A 78 15.88 -13.56 -4.91
CA ASP A 78 15.16 -14.14 -3.75
C ASP A 78 13.64 -14.00 -3.90
N TYR A 79 13.14 -12.90 -4.46
CA TYR A 79 11.72 -12.75 -4.79
C TYR A 79 11.25 -13.82 -5.79
N TYR A 80 12.04 -14.10 -6.85
CA TYR A 80 11.76 -15.20 -7.78
C TYR A 80 11.71 -16.56 -7.06
N LEU A 81 12.69 -16.85 -6.21
CA LEU A 81 12.70 -18.05 -5.37
C LEU A 81 11.41 -18.17 -4.55
N ALA A 82 11.05 -17.12 -3.80
CA ALA A 82 9.88 -17.12 -2.93
C ALA A 82 8.56 -17.33 -3.71
N GLN A 83 8.40 -16.69 -4.86
CA GLN A 83 7.19 -16.86 -5.67
C GLN A 83 7.08 -18.26 -6.26
N VAL A 84 8.18 -18.81 -6.80
CA VAL A 84 8.17 -20.16 -7.38
C VAL A 84 7.96 -21.23 -6.32
N LEU A 85 8.55 -21.09 -5.13
CA LEU A 85 8.31 -22.00 -4.02
C LEU A 85 6.84 -21.97 -3.53
N ASN A 86 6.17 -20.82 -3.63
CA ASN A 86 4.78 -20.66 -3.19
C ASN A 86 3.75 -21.14 -4.22
N GLY A 87 3.95 -20.87 -5.52
CA GLY A 87 2.95 -21.17 -6.55
C GLY A 87 3.51 -21.33 -7.97
N GLY A 88 4.80 -21.68 -8.09
CA GLY A 88 5.44 -21.94 -9.38
C GLY A 88 5.73 -20.69 -10.20
N HIS A 89 6.19 -20.90 -11.43
CA HIS A 89 6.56 -19.82 -12.35
C HIS A 89 5.35 -18.97 -12.77
N ALA A 90 4.15 -19.56 -12.84
CA ALA A 90 2.93 -18.82 -13.11
C ALA A 90 2.63 -17.78 -12.02
N GLN A 91 2.78 -18.13 -10.74
CA GLN A 91 2.61 -17.17 -9.65
C GLN A 91 3.65 -16.05 -9.71
N PHE A 92 4.91 -16.35 -10.04
CA PHE A 92 5.93 -15.31 -10.23
C PHE A 92 5.53 -14.32 -11.33
N VAL A 93 5.13 -14.81 -12.51
CA VAL A 93 4.68 -13.95 -13.62
C VAL A 93 3.49 -13.09 -13.20
N GLY A 94 2.45 -13.71 -12.63
CA GLY A 94 1.22 -13.05 -12.23
C GLY A 94 1.38 -12.01 -11.12
N ASN A 95 2.20 -12.29 -10.10
CA ASN A 95 2.38 -11.38 -8.97
C ASN A 95 3.30 -10.19 -9.28
N THR A 96 4.17 -10.31 -10.29
CA THR A 96 5.14 -9.24 -10.62
C THR A 96 4.51 -8.13 -11.46
N ARG A 97 3.47 -8.43 -12.25
CA ARG A 97 2.63 -7.45 -12.99
C ARG A 97 3.46 -6.41 -13.76
N ALA A 98 3.16 -5.13 -13.59
CA ALA A 98 3.82 -4.00 -14.25
C ALA A 98 5.35 -3.97 -14.02
N LEU A 99 5.87 -4.63 -12.98
CA LEU A 99 7.30 -4.72 -12.69
C LEU A 99 7.97 -5.93 -13.34
N LEU A 100 7.26 -6.75 -14.11
CA LEU A 100 7.78 -8.02 -14.65
C LEU A 100 9.04 -7.81 -15.50
N LYS A 101 9.01 -6.88 -16.46
CA LYS A 101 10.18 -6.58 -17.32
C LYS A 101 11.43 -6.15 -16.53
N PRO A 102 11.38 -5.11 -15.67
CA PRO A 102 12.56 -4.70 -14.92
C PRO A 102 13.02 -5.75 -13.89
N THR A 103 12.12 -6.58 -13.37
CA THR A 103 12.44 -7.70 -12.47
C THR A 103 13.16 -8.82 -13.21
N LEU A 104 12.68 -9.21 -14.40
CA LEU A 104 13.33 -10.20 -15.26
C LEU A 104 14.73 -9.76 -15.68
N ALA A 105 14.92 -8.48 -15.99
CA ALA A 105 16.24 -7.95 -16.34
C ALA A 105 17.25 -8.12 -15.19
N ASP A 106 16.88 -7.73 -13.96
CA ASP A 106 17.73 -7.92 -12.77
C ASP A 106 17.96 -9.41 -12.47
N LEU A 107 16.93 -10.25 -12.61
CA LEU A 107 17.03 -11.67 -12.35
C LEU A 107 18.01 -12.35 -13.32
N LEU A 108 17.92 -12.04 -14.62
CA LEU A 108 18.83 -12.58 -15.64
C LEU A 108 20.28 -12.15 -15.39
N GLU A 109 20.50 -10.85 -15.15
CA GLU A 109 21.84 -10.32 -14.89
C GLU A 109 22.41 -10.86 -13.57
N GLY A 110 21.60 -10.90 -12.52
CA GLY A 110 21.97 -11.44 -11.21
C GLY A 110 22.38 -12.90 -11.27
N LEU A 111 21.57 -13.77 -11.91
CA LEU A 111 21.90 -15.19 -12.04
C LEU A 111 23.16 -15.45 -12.88
N GLU A 112 23.46 -14.59 -13.85
CA GLU A 112 24.71 -14.63 -14.60
C GLU A 112 25.92 -14.26 -13.71
N GLN A 113 25.84 -13.16 -12.96
CA GLN A 113 26.89 -12.74 -12.03
C GLN A 113 27.12 -13.74 -10.89
N MET A 114 26.05 -14.35 -10.38
CA MET A 114 26.08 -15.39 -9.37
C MET A 114 26.61 -16.74 -9.89
N ARG A 115 26.81 -16.87 -11.22
CA ARG A 115 27.22 -18.12 -11.88
C ARG A 115 26.29 -19.29 -11.56
N ALA A 116 24.98 -19.05 -11.69
CA ALA A 116 23.92 -20.01 -11.43
C ALA A 116 23.27 -20.52 -12.75
N PRO A 117 24.01 -21.23 -13.62
CA PRO A 117 23.61 -21.48 -15.01
C PRO A 117 22.33 -22.31 -15.16
N ASN A 118 22.07 -23.23 -14.23
CA ASN A 118 20.87 -24.08 -14.28
C ASN A 118 19.60 -23.28 -13.97
N TYR A 119 19.67 -22.34 -13.01
CA TYR A 119 18.58 -21.40 -12.75
C TYR A 119 18.40 -20.42 -13.89
N LEU A 120 19.51 -19.89 -14.43
CA LEU A 120 19.50 -18.98 -15.57
C LEU A 120 18.81 -19.62 -16.79
N LEU A 121 18.98 -20.92 -17.02
CA LEU A 121 18.29 -21.64 -18.09
C LEU A 121 16.76 -21.66 -17.88
N LEU A 122 16.29 -21.90 -16.65
CA LEU A 122 14.86 -21.90 -16.34
C LEU A 122 14.26 -20.50 -16.53
N VAL A 123 14.93 -19.47 -16.02
CA VAL A 123 14.49 -18.08 -16.17
C VAL A 123 14.48 -17.67 -17.64
N ARG A 124 15.50 -18.00 -18.44
CA ARG A 124 15.50 -17.70 -19.89
C ARG A 124 14.33 -18.35 -20.63
N ARG A 125 13.93 -19.57 -20.25
CA ARG A 125 12.74 -20.23 -20.83
C ARG A 125 11.45 -19.52 -20.44
N MET A 126 11.33 -19.11 -19.17
CA MET A 126 10.20 -18.31 -18.70
C MET A 126 10.15 -16.94 -19.40
N THR A 127 11.27 -16.21 -19.50
CA THR A 127 11.35 -14.94 -20.21
C THR A 127 10.94 -15.09 -21.67
N LYS A 128 11.42 -16.13 -22.35
CA LYS A 128 10.98 -16.42 -23.72
C LYS A 128 9.46 -16.63 -23.81
N TRP A 129 8.88 -17.37 -22.86
CA TRP A 129 7.42 -17.56 -22.83
C TRP A 129 6.69 -16.22 -22.64
N VAL A 130 7.16 -15.35 -21.74
CA VAL A 130 6.60 -14.01 -21.52
C VAL A 130 6.65 -13.17 -22.79
N ASP A 131 7.78 -13.18 -23.50
CA ASP A 131 7.95 -12.44 -24.75
C ASP A 131 7.08 -12.99 -25.89
N ASP A 132 6.93 -14.31 -25.97
CA ASP A 132 6.12 -14.98 -27.01
C ASP A 132 4.60 -14.89 -26.71
N ASN A 133 4.19 -14.63 -25.46
CA ASN A 133 2.79 -14.67 -25.01
C ASN A 133 2.39 -13.44 -24.17
N PRO A 134 2.58 -12.20 -24.66
CA PRO A 134 2.32 -10.99 -23.87
C PRO A 134 0.87 -10.89 -23.37
N ASP A 135 -0.10 -11.33 -24.18
CA ASP A 135 -1.53 -11.24 -23.85
C ASP A 135 -1.96 -12.21 -22.74
N LYS A 136 -1.16 -13.26 -22.47
CA LYS A 136 -1.44 -14.29 -21.45
C LYS A 136 -0.80 -14.01 -20.10
N VAL A 137 0.03 -12.97 -20.00
CA VAL A 137 0.77 -12.64 -18.77
C VAL A 137 -0.20 -12.32 -17.63
N GLU A 138 -1.23 -11.52 -17.90
CA GLU A 138 -2.21 -11.10 -16.90
C GLU A 138 -3.17 -12.23 -16.47
N GLU A 139 -3.22 -13.33 -17.22
CA GLU A 139 -4.02 -14.52 -16.88
C GLU A 139 -3.33 -15.41 -15.84
N GLN A 140 -2.05 -15.18 -15.56
CA GLN A 140 -1.28 -16.02 -14.64
C GLN A 140 -1.58 -15.66 -13.19
N THR A 141 -1.89 -16.68 -12.38
CA THR A 141 -2.22 -16.52 -10.96
C THR A 141 -1.46 -17.49 -10.06
N GLY A 142 -1.02 -18.63 -10.59
CA GLY A 142 -0.46 -19.72 -9.78
C GLY A 142 -1.51 -20.65 -9.16
N PHE A 143 -2.80 -20.41 -9.41
CA PHE A 143 -3.92 -21.24 -8.97
C PHE A 143 -4.60 -21.94 -10.16
N GLU A 144 -5.43 -22.94 -9.88
CA GLU A 144 -6.16 -23.68 -10.91
C GLU A 144 -6.92 -22.73 -11.86
N GLY A 145 -6.72 -22.93 -13.18
CA GLY A 145 -7.26 -22.06 -14.23
C GLY A 145 -6.38 -20.86 -14.62
N GLY A 146 -5.33 -20.53 -13.84
CA GLY A 146 -4.38 -19.44 -14.12
C GLY A 146 -2.92 -19.91 -14.17
N ILE A 147 -2.68 -21.11 -14.72
CA ILE A 147 -1.34 -21.69 -14.89
C ILE A 147 -1.19 -22.11 -16.35
N ASP A 148 -0.32 -21.46 -17.10
CA ASP A 148 0.06 -21.90 -18.44
C ASP A 148 0.86 -23.22 -18.39
N PRO A 149 0.53 -24.23 -19.22
CA PRO A 149 1.23 -25.51 -19.22
C PRO A 149 2.74 -25.41 -19.44
N VAL A 150 3.21 -24.45 -20.23
CA VAL A 150 4.65 -24.27 -20.46
C VAL A 150 5.35 -23.82 -19.19
N LEU A 151 4.78 -22.85 -18.46
CA LEU A 151 5.33 -22.39 -17.19
C LEU A 151 5.33 -23.52 -16.15
N GLN A 152 4.26 -24.32 -16.09
CA GLN A 152 4.17 -25.46 -15.18
C GLN A 152 5.29 -26.49 -15.39
N THR A 153 5.73 -26.71 -16.63
CA THR A 153 6.83 -27.64 -16.92
C THR A 153 8.18 -27.20 -16.33
N LEU A 154 8.33 -25.93 -15.95
CA LEU A 154 9.55 -25.37 -15.36
C LEU A 154 9.64 -25.63 -13.85
N ASP A 155 8.50 -25.84 -13.17
CA ASP A 155 8.42 -25.95 -11.72
C ASP A 155 9.15 -27.20 -11.19
N SER A 156 8.85 -28.38 -11.74
CA SER A 156 9.47 -29.63 -11.29
C SER A 156 11.01 -29.63 -11.41
N PRO A 157 11.61 -29.19 -12.54
CA PRO A 157 13.05 -28.96 -12.63
C PRO A 157 13.59 -27.99 -11.58
N PHE A 158 12.88 -26.88 -11.33
CA PHE A 158 13.27 -25.89 -10.32
C PHE A 158 13.34 -26.50 -8.92
N PHE A 159 12.27 -27.15 -8.45
CA PHE A 159 12.23 -27.74 -7.10
C PHE A 159 13.30 -28.82 -6.90
N LYS A 160 13.61 -29.61 -7.93
CA LYS A 160 14.70 -30.58 -7.88
C LYS A 160 16.06 -29.90 -7.77
N LEU A 161 16.26 -28.82 -8.54
CA LEU A 161 17.48 -28.04 -8.54
C LEU A 161 17.71 -27.37 -7.18
N ASP A 162 16.68 -26.73 -6.62
CA ASP A 162 16.77 -25.99 -5.35
C ASP A 162 16.97 -26.90 -4.14
N ARG A 163 16.35 -28.09 -4.13
CA ARG A 163 16.65 -29.09 -3.11
C ARG A 163 18.10 -29.57 -3.14
N ALA A 164 18.71 -29.67 -4.33
CA ALA A 164 20.07 -30.16 -4.48
C ALA A 164 21.12 -29.06 -4.28
N THR A 165 20.87 -27.88 -4.82
CA THR A 165 21.74 -26.70 -4.75
C THR A 165 20.87 -25.45 -4.54
N PRO A 166 20.59 -25.08 -3.27
CA PRO A 166 19.69 -23.98 -2.95
C PRO A 166 20.11 -22.67 -3.60
N LEU A 167 19.17 -21.95 -4.22
CA LEU A 167 19.43 -20.71 -4.92
C LEU A 167 20.05 -19.64 -4.00
N ARG A 168 19.58 -19.56 -2.74
CA ARG A 168 20.14 -18.65 -1.73
C ARG A 168 21.64 -18.83 -1.50
N ARG A 169 22.18 -20.03 -1.70
CA ARG A 169 23.62 -20.27 -1.60
C ARG A 169 24.41 -19.54 -2.69
N PHE A 170 23.88 -19.47 -3.91
CA PHE A 170 24.47 -18.67 -4.99
C PHE A 170 24.40 -17.17 -4.69
N ILE A 171 23.24 -16.70 -4.21
CA ILE A 171 23.05 -15.29 -3.83
C ILE A 171 24.06 -14.89 -2.74
N ALA A 172 24.13 -15.65 -1.65
CA ALA A 172 25.03 -15.36 -0.53
C ALA A 172 26.51 -15.43 -0.92
N THR A 173 26.92 -16.44 -1.71
CA THR A 173 28.30 -16.56 -2.21
C THR A 173 28.72 -15.31 -2.98
N TRP A 174 27.86 -14.83 -3.86
CA TRP A 174 28.15 -13.67 -4.69
C TRP A 174 28.17 -12.38 -3.87
N LEU A 175 27.18 -12.17 -3.00
CA LEU A 175 27.11 -10.99 -2.13
C LEU A 175 28.28 -10.90 -1.17
N ALA A 176 28.67 -12.01 -0.51
CA ALA A 176 29.75 -12.03 0.47
C ALA A 176 31.11 -11.58 -0.11
N GLY A 177 31.31 -11.76 -1.42
CA GLY A 177 32.49 -11.28 -2.15
C GLY A 177 32.30 -9.96 -2.89
N HIS A 178 31.12 -9.34 -2.81
CA HIS A 178 30.80 -8.16 -3.61
C HIS A 178 31.40 -6.88 -2.99
N PRO A 179 32.10 -6.01 -3.75
CA PRO A 179 32.80 -4.84 -3.21
C PRO A 179 31.87 -3.77 -2.61
N ALA A 180 30.59 -3.80 -2.96
CA ALA A 180 29.58 -2.92 -2.39
C ALA A 180 29.04 -3.39 -1.03
N LEU A 181 29.30 -4.64 -0.63
CA LEU A 181 28.80 -5.18 0.64
C LEU A 181 29.56 -4.57 1.81
N GLU A 182 28.83 -3.90 2.68
CA GLU A 182 29.35 -3.27 3.89
C GLU A 182 28.67 -3.84 5.13
N PRO A 183 29.30 -4.83 5.78
CA PRO A 183 28.82 -5.33 7.06
C PRO A 183 29.06 -4.30 8.18
N VAL A 184 28.00 -3.92 8.89
CA VAL A 184 28.04 -2.99 10.03
C VAL A 184 27.75 -3.71 11.35
N PRO A 185 28.23 -3.25 12.51
CA PRO A 185 27.84 -3.84 13.79
C PRO A 185 26.32 -3.85 13.93
N ASP A 186 25.75 -4.96 14.39
CA ASP A 186 24.30 -5.17 14.53
C ASP A 186 23.60 -4.04 15.27
N ALA A 187 24.20 -3.59 16.38
CA ALA A 187 23.69 -2.47 17.19
C ALA A 187 23.63 -1.12 16.44
N ARG A 188 24.34 -0.99 15.32
CA ARG A 188 24.41 0.24 14.50
C ARG A 188 23.58 0.15 13.22
N LEU A 189 23.05 -1.03 12.87
CA LEU A 189 22.33 -1.22 11.61
C LEU A 189 21.17 -0.22 11.47
N ARG A 190 20.33 -0.08 12.49
CA ARG A 190 19.18 0.83 12.46
C ARG A 190 19.60 2.28 12.23
N ASP A 191 20.60 2.77 12.97
CA ASP A 191 21.10 4.14 12.82
C ASP A 191 21.67 4.38 11.42
N THR A 192 22.47 3.43 10.92
CA THR A 192 23.05 3.51 9.57
C THR A 192 21.95 3.55 8.51
N MET A 193 20.93 2.70 8.62
CA MET A 193 19.80 2.67 7.69
C MET A 193 19.03 4.00 7.71
N GLN A 194 18.76 4.53 8.90
CA GLN A 194 18.09 5.81 9.05
C GLN A 194 18.89 6.96 8.43
N GLN A 195 20.21 7.00 8.65
CA GLN A 195 21.09 7.98 8.04
C GLN A 195 21.02 7.91 6.50
N ILE A 196 21.06 6.70 5.92
CA ILE A 196 20.94 6.53 4.46
C ILE A 196 19.61 7.07 3.95
N ALA A 197 18.50 6.80 4.66
CA ALA A 197 17.21 7.36 4.27
C ALA A 197 17.23 8.90 4.29
N GLU A 198 17.82 9.51 5.31
CA GLU A 198 17.93 10.97 5.45
C GLU A 198 18.86 11.61 4.41
N GLU A 199 19.84 10.87 3.90
CA GLU A 199 20.74 11.30 2.82
C GLU A 199 20.05 11.40 1.45
N ASN A 200 18.85 10.84 1.27
CA ASN A 200 18.11 10.96 0.01
C ASN A 200 17.44 12.34 -0.11
N PRO A 201 17.92 13.24 -0.99
CA PRO A 201 17.35 14.58 -1.13
C PRO A 201 15.92 14.56 -1.70
N ALA A 202 15.51 13.47 -2.36
CA ALA A 202 14.17 13.31 -2.91
C ALA A 202 13.19 12.66 -1.92
N ARG A 203 13.63 12.25 -0.73
CA ARG A 203 12.81 11.48 0.21
C ARG A 203 11.52 12.18 0.59
N ASP A 204 11.63 13.42 1.06
CA ASP A 204 10.48 14.18 1.56
C ASP A 204 9.52 14.55 0.43
N TYR A 205 10.05 14.88 -0.75
CA TYR A 205 9.24 15.16 -1.94
C TYR A 205 8.45 13.93 -2.39
N ARG A 206 9.11 12.77 -2.54
CA ARG A 206 8.44 11.52 -2.90
C ARG A 206 7.46 11.04 -1.83
N ARG A 207 7.76 11.27 -0.54
CA ARG A 207 6.82 11.01 0.56
C ARG A 207 5.53 11.79 0.35
N GLN A 208 5.61 13.09 0.02
CA GLN A 208 4.41 13.92 -0.20
C GLN A 208 3.59 13.46 -1.42
N ILE A 209 4.25 13.10 -2.53
CA ILE A 209 3.56 12.52 -3.71
C ILE A 209 2.79 11.25 -3.32
N LEU A 210 3.46 10.32 -2.63
CA LEU A 210 2.84 9.04 -2.23
C LEU A 210 1.74 9.22 -1.19
N GLU A 211 1.91 10.16 -0.26
CA GLU A 211 0.88 10.49 0.72
C GLU A 211 -0.35 11.09 0.04
N MET A 212 -0.18 12.04 -0.88
CA MET A 212 -1.29 12.60 -1.66
C MET A 212 -1.99 11.52 -2.48
N ALA A 213 -1.24 10.65 -3.16
CA ALA A 213 -1.80 9.53 -3.93
C ALA A 213 -2.57 8.55 -3.04
N ARG A 214 -2.11 8.30 -1.81
CA ARG A 214 -2.84 7.48 -0.83
C ARG A 214 -4.15 8.14 -0.42
N ILE A 215 -4.13 9.44 -0.11
CA ILE A 215 -5.33 10.20 0.28
C ILE A 215 -6.34 10.22 -0.88
N ASP A 216 -5.88 10.49 -2.11
CA ASP A 216 -6.72 10.41 -3.30
C ASP A 216 -7.34 9.01 -3.45
N GLY A 217 -6.52 7.96 -3.31
CA GLY A 217 -6.95 6.58 -3.43
C GLY A 217 -8.08 6.19 -2.45
N MET A 218 -8.13 6.78 -1.25
CA MET A 218 -9.23 6.56 -0.29
C MET A 218 -10.60 7.03 -0.82
N MET A 219 -10.60 7.96 -1.79
CA MET A 219 -11.82 8.55 -2.38
C MET A 219 -12.02 8.15 -3.84
N THR A 220 -11.05 7.51 -4.50
CA THR A 220 -11.12 7.25 -5.95
C THR A 220 -10.96 5.77 -6.30
N THR A 221 -10.45 4.92 -5.40
CA THR A 221 -10.17 3.52 -5.73
C THR A 221 -11.26 2.55 -5.24
N PRO A 222 -11.54 1.46 -5.99
CA PRO A 222 -12.60 0.50 -5.68
C PRO A 222 -12.60 -0.13 -4.27
N PRO A 223 -11.48 -0.40 -3.59
CA PRO A 223 -11.56 -0.96 -2.24
C PRO A 223 -12.04 0.03 -1.18
N TYR A 224 -11.90 1.35 -1.38
CA TYR A 224 -12.22 2.36 -0.37
C TYR A 224 -13.44 3.21 -0.70
N LEU A 225 -13.58 3.64 -1.96
CA LEU A 225 -14.64 4.55 -2.39
C LEU A 225 -16.06 4.04 -2.06
N PRO A 226 -16.45 2.78 -2.38
CA PRO A 226 -17.76 2.24 -2.00
C PRO A 226 -18.03 2.32 -0.50
N LEU A 227 -17.03 1.95 0.32
CA LEU A 227 -17.13 1.94 1.78
C LEU A 227 -17.30 3.35 2.32
N SER A 228 -16.48 4.28 1.83
CA SER A 228 -16.51 5.70 2.20
C SER A 228 -17.88 6.34 1.96
N VAL A 229 -18.45 6.12 0.76
CA VAL A 229 -19.76 6.66 0.38
C VAL A 229 -20.88 6.00 1.19
N ALA A 230 -20.83 4.68 1.38
CA ALA A 230 -21.86 3.97 2.14
C ALA A 230 -21.87 4.36 3.61
N ALA A 231 -20.71 4.48 4.25
CA ALA A 231 -20.61 4.96 5.62
C ALA A 231 -21.11 6.42 5.76
N GLY A 232 -20.81 7.27 4.78
CA GLY A 232 -21.31 8.66 4.75
C GLY A 232 -22.81 8.79 4.49
N ALA A 233 -23.43 7.77 3.90
CA ALA A 233 -24.88 7.69 3.68
C ALA A 233 -25.67 7.23 4.93
N LEU A 234 -25.02 6.70 5.96
CA LEU A 234 -25.67 6.29 7.21
C LEU A 234 -26.31 7.50 7.92
N ARG A 235 -27.45 7.25 8.56
CA ARG A 235 -28.19 8.25 9.36
C ARG A 235 -28.52 7.64 10.74
N PRO A 236 -27.97 8.16 11.85
CA PRO A 236 -26.97 9.25 11.93
C PRO A 236 -25.66 8.89 11.21
N LEU A 237 -24.86 9.93 10.88
CA LEU A 237 -23.54 9.75 10.26
C LEU A 237 -22.66 8.86 11.13
N ASP A 238 -22.00 7.89 10.53
CA ASP A 238 -21.20 6.90 11.25
C ASP A 238 -19.87 6.64 10.50
N PRO A 239 -18.86 7.51 10.69
CA PRO A 239 -17.61 7.48 9.92
C PRO A 239 -16.77 6.23 10.16
N ILE A 240 -15.97 5.87 9.15
CA ILE A 240 -15.05 4.71 9.20
C ILE A 240 -13.85 5.01 10.09
N VAL A 241 -13.52 4.11 11.01
CA VAL A 241 -12.31 4.19 11.85
C VAL A 241 -11.31 3.05 11.57
N SER A 242 -11.75 1.94 11.00
CA SER A 242 -10.85 0.87 10.52
C SER A 242 -11.51 -0.03 9.49
N ILE A 243 -10.73 -0.58 8.57
CA ILE A 243 -11.15 -1.60 7.60
C ILE A 243 -10.29 -2.84 7.82
N GLY A 244 -10.93 -4.00 7.94
CA GLY A 244 -10.28 -5.29 8.14
C GLY A 244 -10.26 -6.14 6.86
N ASN A 245 -10.00 -7.42 7.03
CA ASN A 245 -9.90 -8.37 5.92
C ASN A 245 -11.27 -8.77 5.37
N GLY A 246 -11.24 -9.22 4.10
CA GLY A 246 -12.36 -9.90 3.48
C GLY A 246 -12.53 -11.32 4.00
N SER A 247 -13.78 -11.76 4.20
CA SER A 247 -14.11 -13.14 4.57
C SER A 247 -15.49 -13.54 4.02
N TYR A 248 -15.66 -14.81 3.66
CA TYR A 248 -16.97 -15.32 3.27
C TYR A 248 -17.82 -15.59 4.50
N ARG A 249 -19.00 -14.97 4.56
CA ARG A 249 -19.98 -15.10 5.67
C ARG A 249 -21.38 -15.35 5.11
N GLU A 250 -22.26 -15.85 5.97
CA GLU A 250 -23.68 -15.95 5.65
C GLU A 250 -24.33 -14.56 5.76
N VAL A 251 -25.00 -14.13 4.69
CA VAL A 251 -25.73 -12.87 4.59
C VAL A 251 -27.07 -13.20 3.93
N GLU A 252 -28.17 -13.01 4.67
CA GLU A 252 -29.53 -13.29 4.18
C GLU A 252 -29.71 -14.71 3.60
N GLY A 253 -29.01 -15.70 4.18
CA GLY A 253 -29.05 -17.11 3.77
C GLY A 253 -28.07 -17.50 2.66
N ASP A 254 -27.33 -16.54 2.09
CA ASP A 254 -26.31 -16.79 1.07
C ASP A 254 -24.90 -16.62 1.63
N ARG A 255 -23.95 -17.45 1.17
CA ARG A 255 -22.53 -17.28 1.50
C ARG A 255 -21.90 -16.23 0.59
N ARG A 256 -21.64 -15.03 1.13
CA ARG A 256 -21.12 -13.87 0.39
C ARG A 256 -19.77 -13.39 0.92
N MET A 257 -18.96 -12.79 0.06
CA MET A 257 -17.75 -12.07 0.49
C MET A 257 -18.17 -10.83 1.28
N THR A 258 -17.58 -10.65 2.45
CA THR A 258 -17.83 -9.51 3.33
C THR A 258 -16.51 -8.88 3.74
N VAL A 259 -16.48 -7.56 3.93
CA VAL A 259 -15.32 -6.82 4.42
C VAL A 259 -15.66 -6.32 5.81
N PHE A 260 -14.83 -6.67 6.80
CA PHE A 260 -14.98 -6.14 8.14
C PHE A 260 -14.69 -4.64 8.14
N MET A 261 -15.51 -3.88 8.85
CA MET A 261 -15.29 -2.47 9.10
C MET A 261 -15.65 -2.14 10.55
N ARG A 262 -14.96 -1.16 11.11
CA ARG A 262 -15.38 -0.50 12.34
C ARG A 262 -15.70 0.94 12.02
N THR A 263 -16.87 1.39 12.44
CA THR A 263 -17.27 2.79 12.44
C THR A 263 -17.21 3.34 13.86
N VAL A 264 -17.49 4.63 14.04
CA VAL A 264 -17.57 5.26 15.38
C VAL A 264 -18.59 4.54 16.28
N SER A 265 -19.68 4.04 15.71
CA SER A 265 -20.73 3.33 16.47
C SER A 265 -20.40 1.86 16.76
N GLY A 266 -19.36 1.30 16.15
CA GLY A 266 -18.93 -0.08 16.40
C GLY A 266 -18.66 -0.90 15.14
N PRO A 267 -18.60 -2.23 15.26
CA PRO A 267 -18.32 -3.13 14.14
C PRO A 267 -19.49 -3.21 13.16
N CYS A 268 -19.16 -3.36 11.88
CA CYS A 268 -20.10 -3.55 10.79
C CYS A 268 -19.46 -4.37 9.65
N TRP A 269 -20.30 -4.86 8.75
CA TRP A 269 -19.88 -5.66 7.61
C TRP A 269 -20.32 -4.97 6.33
N ALA A 270 -19.36 -4.67 5.46
CA ALA A 270 -19.67 -4.23 4.11
C ALA A 270 -19.74 -5.44 3.17
N VAL A 271 -20.78 -5.49 2.35
CA VAL A 271 -21.03 -6.56 1.39
C VAL A 271 -21.04 -5.95 0.00
N PRO A 272 -19.98 -6.17 -0.81
CA PRO A 272 -19.99 -5.81 -2.22
C PRO A 272 -21.05 -6.63 -2.95
N LEU A 273 -21.87 -5.96 -3.75
CA LEU A 273 -22.94 -6.51 -4.56
C LEU A 273 -22.75 -6.06 -6.02
N ASP A 274 -23.40 -6.75 -6.97
CA ASP A 274 -23.29 -6.40 -8.39
C ASP A 274 -23.80 -4.98 -8.68
N GLU A 275 -24.85 -4.57 -7.97
CA GLU A 275 -25.50 -3.26 -8.09
C GLU A 275 -24.95 -2.17 -7.15
N GLY A 276 -24.03 -2.49 -6.23
CA GLY A 276 -23.57 -1.53 -5.23
C GLY A 276 -22.87 -2.13 -4.01
N VAL A 277 -23.04 -1.48 -2.87
CA VAL A 277 -22.52 -1.98 -1.59
C VAL A 277 -23.56 -1.81 -0.50
N ALA A 278 -23.71 -2.85 0.33
CA ALA A 278 -24.54 -2.82 1.52
C ALA A 278 -23.66 -2.78 2.78
N ILE A 279 -24.08 -2.06 3.81
CA ILE A 279 -23.49 -2.16 5.16
C ILE A 279 -24.52 -2.79 6.08
N TYR A 280 -24.10 -3.83 6.79
CA TYR A 280 -24.85 -4.53 7.82
C TYR A 280 -24.26 -4.24 9.19
N ALA A 281 -25.07 -4.27 10.24
CA ALA A 281 -24.59 -4.21 11.61
C ALA A 281 -23.66 -5.40 11.90
N GLY A 282 -22.62 -5.19 12.72
CA GLY A 282 -21.79 -6.28 13.22
C GLY A 282 -22.36 -6.79 14.54
N ILE A 283 -22.62 -8.08 14.63
CA ILE A 283 -22.98 -8.72 15.89
C ILE A 283 -21.67 -9.25 16.49
N THR A 284 -21.28 -8.71 17.63
CA THR A 284 -20.13 -9.22 18.39
C THR A 284 -20.62 -10.13 19.49
N HIS A 285 -19.89 -11.22 19.71
CA HIS A 285 -20.16 -12.14 20.81
C HIS A 285 -19.14 -11.97 21.91
N ASP A 286 -19.58 -12.20 23.15
CA ASP A 286 -18.69 -12.26 24.29
C ASP A 286 -17.76 -13.48 24.14
N ASN A 287 -16.48 -13.19 23.91
CA ASN A 287 -15.38 -14.15 23.85
C ASN A 287 -14.35 -13.86 24.94
N SER A 288 -14.77 -13.28 26.08
CA SER A 288 -13.88 -12.92 27.20
C SER A 288 -13.16 -14.11 27.84
N HIS A 289 -13.57 -15.34 27.53
CA HIS A 289 -12.86 -16.56 27.93
C HIS A 289 -11.56 -16.79 27.15
N LEU A 290 -11.37 -16.13 25.99
CA LEU A 290 -10.13 -16.26 25.23
C LEU A 290 -8.98 -15.52 25.92
N PRO A 291 -7.76 -16.09 25.94
CA PRO A 291 -6.58 -15.36 26.38
C PRO A 291 -6.22 -14.23 25.42
N GLU A 292 -5.55 -13.19 25.94
CA GLU A 292 -5.10 -12.05 25.13
C GLU A 292 -4.18 -12.47 23.98
N ASN A 293 -3.30 -13.45 24.24
CA ASN A 293 -2.48 -14.07 23.21
C ASN A 293 -3.20 -15.30 22.64
N PRO A 294 -3.62 -15.27 21.36
CA PRO A 294 -4.39 -16.36 20.76
C PRO A 294 -3.62 -17.68 20.69
N PHE A 295 -2.28 -17.66 20.77
CA PHE A 295 -1.46 -18.88 20.82
C PHE A 295 -1.51 -19.60 22.18
N ASP A 296 -2.00 -18.93 23.22
CA ASP A 296 -2.18 -19.50 24.55
C ASP A 296 -3.59 -20.10 24.72
N ALA A 297 -4.45 -20.01 23.69
CA ALA A 297 -5.84 -20.50 23.73
C ALA A 297 -5.88 -22.04 23.82
N SER A 298 -6.64 -22.54 24.79
CA SER A 298 -6.90 -23.98 24.90
C SER A 298 -7.89 -24.45 23.83
N LEU A 299 -7.98 -25.76 23.61
CA LEU A 299 -9.00 -26.34 22.74
C LEU A 299 -10.43 -26.04 23.22
N ASP A 300 -10.64 -25.89 24.53
CA ASP A 300 -11.94 -25.53 25.09
C ASP A 300 -12.31 -24.07 24.76
N ASP A 301 -11.32 -23.18 24.81
CA ASP A 301 -11.46 -21.77 24.45
C ASP A 301 -11.84 -21.61 22.98
N ILE A 302 -11.16 -22.35 22.09
CA ILE A 302 -11.45 -22.38 20.65
C ILE A 302 -12.85 -22.95 20.38
N ARG A 303 -13.27 -23.99 21.11
CA ARG A 303 -14.61 -24.59 20.92
C ARG A 303 -15.74 -23.66 21.35
N LYS A 304 -15.50 -22.83 22.36
CA LYS A 304 -16.47 -21.84 22.87
C LYS A 304 -16.46 -20.53 22.08
N PHE A 305 -15.45 -20.32 21.24
CA PHE A 305 -15.35 -19.14 20.40
C PHE A 305 -16.57 -19.00 19.51
N ARG A 306 -17.14 -17.79 19.51
CA ARG A 306 -18.21 -17.40 18.61
C ARG A 306 -17.70 -16.30 17.69
N PRO A 307 -17.53 -16.56 16.38
CA PRO A 307 -17.10 -15.53 15.45
C PRO A 307 -18.17 -14.45 15.37
N ASP A 308 -17.75 -13.19 15.18
CA ASP A 308 -18.68 -12.09 14.89
C ASP A 308 -19.59 -12.44 13.71
N GLU A 309 -20.86 -12.03 13.77
CA GLU A 309 -21.87 -12.35 12.76
C GLU A 309 -22.32 -11.09 12.00
N VAL A 310 -22.96 -11.30 10.85
CA VAL A 310 -23.58 -10.25 10.05
C VAL A 310 -25.01 -10.05 10.57
N GLY A 311 -25.31 -8.86 11.06
CA GLY A 311 -26.62 -8.47 11.58
C GLY A 311 -27.52 -7.85 10.52
N GLU A 312 -28.37 -6.91 10.94
CA GLU A 312 -29.36 -6.27 10.06
C GLU A 312 -28.75 -5.30 9.05
N LEU A 313 -29.37 -5.19 7.88
CA LEU A 313 -29.01 -4.21 6.86
C LEU A 313 -29.22 -2.79 7.39
N ARG A 314 -28.17 -1.97 7.33
CA ARG A 314 -28.21 -0.55 7.76
C ARG A 314 -28.40 0.40 6.57
N ILE A 315 -27.71 0.14 5.46
CA ILE A 315 -27.80 0.96 4.25
C ILE A 315 -27.37 0.13 3.03
N PHE A 316 -27.95 0.47 1.88
CA PHE A 316 -27.48 0.02 0.57
C PHE A 316 -27.27 1.25 -0.32
N VAL A 317 -26.10 1.32 -0.97
CA VAL A 317 -25.75 2.40 -1.89
C VAL A 317 -25.44 1.81 -3.25
N ARG A 318 -26.08 2.37 -4.29
CA ARG A 318 -25.92 1.91 -5.66
C ARG A 318 -24.60 2.37 -6.29
N ASN A 319 -24.14 1.59 -7.27
CA ASN A 319 -22.96 1.90 -8.07
C ASN A 319 -23.03 3.28 -8.72
N GLU A 320 -24.19 3.75 -9.20
CA GLU A 320 -24.27 5.08 -9.82
C GLU A 320 -23.89 6.20 -8.84
N THR A 321 -24.33 6.10 -7.58
CA THR A 321 -23.99 7.07 -6.53
C THR A 321 -22.50 7.01 -6.20
N ILE A 322 -21.94 5.80 -6.08
CA ILE A 322 -20.52 5.58 -5.78
C ILE A 322 -19.63 6.16 -6.89
N GLN A 323 -19.94 5.84 -8.14
CA GLN A 323 -19.20 6.33 -9.30
C GLN A 323 -19.34 7.85 -9.49
N SER A 324 -20.52 8.41 -9.20
CA SER A 324 -20.72 9.85 -9.21
C SER A 324 -19.86 10.54 -8.16
N ALA A 325 -19.81 10.02 -6.93
CA ALA A 325 -18.96 10.57 -5.87
C ALA A 325 -17.46 10.50 -6.23
N GLY A 326 -17.01 9.37 -6.78
CA GLY A 326 -15.62 9.22 -7.26
C GLY A 326 -15.27 10.10 -8.46
N ARG A 327 -16.25 10.47 -9.30
CA ARG A 327 -16.06 11.47 -10.36
C ARG A 327 -15.87 12.86 -9.76
N VAL A 328 -16.80 13.31 -8.92
CA VAL A 328 -16.73 14.62 -8.25
C VAL A 328 -15.43 14.76 -7.46
N ALA A 329 -15.01 13.72 -6.72
CA ALA A 329 -13.74 13.73 -5.98
C ALA A 329 -12.53 13.96 -6.90
N ARG A 330 -12.52 13.39 -8.11
CA ARG A 330 -11.45 13.58 -9.10
C ARG A 330 -11.49 14.97 -9.73
N ASP A 331 -12.66 15.44 -10.13
CA ASP A 331 -12.85 16.74 -10.80
C ASP A 331 -12.50 17.91 -9.86
N LEU A 332 -12.83 17.75 -8.58
CA LEU A 332 -12.47 18.67 -7.50
C LEU A 332 -11.03 18.50 -6.99
N LYS A 333 -10.29 17.49 -7.47
CA LYS A 333 -8.94 17.13 -6.98
C LYS A 333 -8.91 17.00 -5.44
N ALA A 334 -9.92 16.32 -4.89
CA ALA A 334 -10.16 16.25 -3.47
C ALA A 334 -8.94 15.74 -2.68
N GLY A 335 -8.21 14.75 -3.22
CA GLY A 335 -7.00 14.23 -2.58
C GLY A 335 -5.91 15.30 -2.39
N ALA A 336 -5.68 16.13 -3.41
CA ALA A 336 -4.75 17.25 -3.34
C ALA A 336 -5.22 18.34 -2.37
N ALA A 337 -6.51 18.67 -2.39
CA ALA A 337 -7.10 19.64 -1.47
C ALA A 337 -6.95 19.20 0.00
N LEU A 338 -7.27 17.94 0.32
CA LEU A 338 -7.10 17.40 1.67
C LEU A 338 -5.64 17.38 2.10
N HIS A 339 -4.73 16.90 1.24
CA HIS A 339 -3.30 16.88 1.54
C HIS A 339 -2.76 18.28 1.84
N ALA A 340 -3.15 19.29 1.05
CA ALA A 340 -2.73 20.68 1.25
C ALA A 340 -3.38 21.33 2.49
N LEU A 341 -4.67 21.07 2.76
CA LEU A 341 -5.36 21.58 3.95
C LEU A 341 -4.73 21.04 5.24
N LEU A 342 -4.46 19.73 5.32
CA LEU A 342 -3.82 19.13 6.49
C LEU A 342 -2.39 19.65 6.69
N GLY A 343 -1.70 20.01 5.60
CA GLY A 343 -0.39 20.65 5.64
C GLY A 343 -0.39 22.10 6.16
N ARG A 344 -1.56 22.76 6.28
CA ARG A 344 -1.69 24.10 6.87
C ARG A 344 -1.86 24.09 8.39
N LEU A 345 -2.06 22.91 8.99
CA LEU A 345 -2.17 22.79 10.43
C LEU A 345 -0.78 22.94 11.09
N PRO A 346 -0.69 23.48 12.31
CA PRO A 346 0.59 23.64 13.02
C PRO A 346 1.34 22.32 13.19
N GLU A 347 0.60 21.26 13.50
CA GLU A 347 1.07 19.89 13.47
C GLU A 347 0.23 19.14 12.45
N ARG A 348 0.89 18.54 11.47
CA ARG A 348 0.21 17.79 10.41
C ARG A 348 -0.25 16.43 10.97
N PRO A 349 -1.56 16.19 11.12
CA PRO A 349 -2.06 14.90 11.59
C PRO A 349 -1.93 13.83 10.50
N ALA A 350 -1.81 12.57 10.92
CA ALA A 350 -1.90 11.43 10.03
C ALA A 350 -3.38 11.17 9.68
N LEU A 351 -3.72 11.18 8.39
CA LEU A 351 -5.06 10.80 7.93
C LEU A 351 -5.22 9.28 7.94
N ASP A 352 -6.20 8.76 8.67
CA ASP A 352 -6.49 7.33 8.69
C ASP A 352 -7.51 6.96 7.63
N PHE A 353 -8.65 7.67 7.61
CA PHE A 353 -9.77 7.40 6.71
C PHE A 353 -10.51 8.68 6.31
N VAL A 354 -11.13 8.61 5.13
CA VAL A 354 -12.04 9.63 4.61
C VAL A 354 -13.42 9.00 4.42
N THR A 355 -14.46 9.62 4.98
CA THR A 355 -15.86 9.23 4.79
C THR A 355 -16.59 10.32 4.00
N ILE A 356 -16.98 10.06 2.76
CA ILE A 356 -17.68 11.02 1.89
C ILE A 356 -19.15 11.12 2.34
N ARG A 357 -19.51 12.25 2.97
CA ARG A 357 -20.88 12.52 3.46
C ARG A 357 -21.83 12.87 2.32
N SER A 358 -21.34 13.64 1.36
CA SER A 358 -22.06 14.07 0.16
C SER A 358 -21.08 14.43 -0.95
N ALA A 359 -21.47 14.15 -2.20
CA ALA A 359 -20.74 14.55 -3.39
C ALA A 359 -21.72 14.72 -4.54
N GLY A 360 -21.68 15.85 -5.24
CA GLY A 360 -22.56 16.15 -6.36
C GLY A 360 -22.72 17.64 -6.61
N ALA A 361 -23.53 17.98 -7.61
CA ALA A 361 -23.89 19.35 -7.92
C ALA A 361 -24.96 19.90 -6.95
N ASP A 362 -24.85 21.17 -6.58
CA ASP A 362 -25.87 21.88 -5.84
C ASP A 362 -27.02 22.35 -6.75
N ALA A 363 -27.95 23.16 -6.21
CA ALA A 363 -29.10 23.69 -6.96
C ALA A 363 -28.71 24.63 -8.12
N HIS A 364 -27.48 25.13 -8.13
CA HIS A 364 -26.93 26.00 -9.17
C HIS A 364 -26.07 25.24 -10.18
N GLY A 365 -25.87 23.93 -9.97
CA GLY A 365 -25.06 23.08 -10.82
C GLY A 365 -23.58 23.02 -10.43
N GLU A 366 -23.20 23.69 -9.33
CA GLU A 366 -21.81 23.73 -8.85
C GLU A 366 -21.47 22.45 -8.11
N GLU A 367 -20.39 21.77 -8.50
CA GLU A 367 -19.98 20.54 -7.83
C GLU A 367 -19.35 20.81 -6.45
N GLY A 368 -19.72 19.97 -5.49
CA GLY A 368 -19.18 20.00 -4.14
C GLY A 368 -19.04 18.61 -3.53
N LEU A 369 -18.09 18.48 -2.61
CA LEU A 369 -17.84 17.30 -1.81
C LEU A 369 -17.69 17.69 -0.33
N THR A 370 -18.42 17.01 0.54
CA THR A 370 -18.22 17.11 2.00
C THR A 370 -17.77 15.76 2.54
N ALA A 371 -16.72 15.75 3.35
CA ALA A 371 -16.18 14.54 3.95
C ALA A 371 -15.85 14.71 5.43
N THR A 372 -15.96 13.61 6.18
CA THR A 372 -15.39 13.49 7.53
C THR A 372 -14.04 12.79 7.43
N LEU A 373 -13.05 13.36 8.12
CA LEU A 373 -11.69 12.87 8.20
C LEU A 373 -11.48 12.27 9.59
N ILE A 374 -11.01 11.03 9.64
CA ILE A 374 -10.56 10.37 10.89
C ILE A 374 -9.04 10.36 10.90
N LEU A 375 -8.46 10.82 12.00
CA LEU A 375 -7.05 11.22 12.10
C LEU A 375 -6.40 10.65 13.37
N ASN A 376 -5.08 10.44 13.29
CA ASN A 376 -4.20 10.04 14.39
C ASN A 376 -4.66 8.78 15.15
N GLY A 377 -4.98 7.70 14.42
CA GLY A 377 -5.46 6.47 15.02
C GLY A 377 -6.87 6.62 15.63
N ALA A 378 -7.74 7.36 14.94
CA ALA A 378 -9.10 7.69 15.39
C ALA A 378 -9.20 8.50 16.68
N GLN A 379 -8.20 9.34 16.97
CA GLN A 379 -8.19 10.26 18.12
C GLN A 379 -8.77 11.64 17.79
N LEU A 380 -8.83 12.00 16.51
CA LEU A 380 -9.32 13.29 16.04
C LEU A 380 -10.25 13.11 14.84
N ALA A 381 -11.33 13.89 14.79
CA ALA A 381 -12.21 14.00 13.65
C ALA A 381 -12.24 15.45 13.16
N LEU A 382 -12.21 15.65 11.85
CA LEU A 382 -12.39 16.95 11.20
C LEU A 382 -13.38 16.81 10.04
N SER A 383 -13.95 17.92 9.60
CA SER A 383 -14.75 17.98 8.38
C SER A 383 -14.04 18.76 7.28
N ALA A 384 -14.18 18.30 6.04
CA ALA A 384 -13.68 19.00 4.86
C ALA A 384 -14.83 19.30 3.90
N VAL A 385 -14.85 20.52 3.38
CA VAL A 385 -15.77 20.97 2.32
C VAL A 385 -14.93 21.41 1.13
N ILE A 386 -15.17 20.83 -0.03
CA ILE A 386 -14.41 21.05 -1.26
C ILE A 386 -15.40 21.39 -2.36
N SER A 387 -15.15 22.45 -3.12
CA SER A 387 -15.99 22.89 -4.24
C SER A 387 -15.15 23.46 -5.38
N GLU A 388 -15.81 23.88 -6.45
CA GLU A 388 -15.17 24.55 -7.59
C GLU A 388 -14.43 25.84 -7.21
N HIS A 389 -14.77 26.45 -6.09
CA HIS A 389 -14.16 27.71 -5.63
C HIS A 389 -12.99 27.52 -4.67
N GLY A 390 -12.84 26.35 -4.06
CA GLY A 390 -11.81 26.11 -3.06
C GLY A 390 -12.15 25.00 -2.08
N ALA A 391 -11.46 24.98 -0.95
CA ALA A 391 -11.70 24.02 0.10
C ALA A 391 -11.54 24.61 1.50
N HIS A 392 -12.25 24.05 2.47
CA HIS A 392 -12.19 24.42 3.88
C HIS A 392 -12.01 23.18 4.74
N LEU A 393 -11.21 23.31 5.79
CA LEU A 393 -11.08 22.33 6.87
C LEU A 393 -11.72 22.90 8.13
N LEU A 394 -12.57 22.11 8.78
CA LEU A 394 -13.40 22.52 9.90
C LEU A 394 -13.15 21.60 11.10
N SER A 395 -13.20 22.15 12.31
CA SER A 395 -13.22 21.36 13.55
C SER A 395 -14.54 20.58 13.69
N GLU A 396 -14.51 19.51 14.46
CA GLU A 396 -15.72 18.83 14.93
C GLU A 396 -15.74 18.85 16.46
N PRO A 397 -16.90 19.08 17.10
CA PRO A 397 -18.22 19.34 16.52
C PRO A 397 -18.52 20.82 16.19
N GLU A 398 -17.64 21.77 16.52
CA GLU A 398 -17.95 23.20 16.47
C GLU A 398 -17.99 23.78 15.04
N HIS A 399 -17.41 23.09 14.05
CA HIS A 399 -17.30 23.54 12.66
C HIS A 399 -16.54 24.87 12.50
N ASP A 400 -15.60 25.16 13.41
CA ASP A 400 -14.71 26.31 13.29
C ASP A 400 -13.74 26.11 12.13
N ARG A 401 -13.51 27.15 11.33
CA ARG A 401 -12.60 27.09 10.18
C ARG A 401 -11.14 27.03 10.65
N LEU A 402 -10.49 25.91 10.38
CA LEU A 402 -9.08 25.65 10.73
C LEU A 402 -8.12 26.02 9.60
N ALA A 403 -8.51 25.75 8.35
CA ALA A 403 -7.73 26.06 7.16
C ALA A 403 -8.64 26.28 5.96
N GLU A 404 -8.14 26.98 4.94
CA GLU A 404 -8.81 27.17 3.66
C GLU A 404 -7.81 27.14 2.51
N LEU A 405 -8.29 26.87 1.29
CA LEU A 405 -7.56 26.90 0.03
C LEU A 405 -8.45 27.50 -1.05
N SER A 406 -7.86 28.29 -1.94
CA SER A 406 -8.46 28.65 -3.22
C SER A 406 -8.33 27.51 -4.23
N ARG A 407 -9.18 27.52 -5.26
CA ARG A 407 -9.08 26.55 -6.37
C ARG A 407 -7.69 26.54 -7.03
N ALA A 408 -7.11 27.71 -7.25
CA ALA A 408 -5.78 27.84 -7.85
C ALA A 408 -4.67 27.17 -7.02
N GLU A 409 -4.75 27.27 -5.68
CA GLU A 409 -3.81 26.60 -4.78
C GLU A 409 -3.95 25.07 -4.83
N ILE A 410 -5.19 24.56 -4.92
CA ILE A 410 -5.46 23.12 -5.09
C ILE A 410 -4.87 22.63 -6.42
N ASP A 411 -5.11 23.35 -7.51
CA ASP A 411 -4.62 22.97 -8.83
C ASP A 411 -3.08 22.97 -8.90
N ALA A 412 -2.44 23.99 -8.34
CA ALA A 412 -0.98 24.07 -8.25
C ALA A 412 -0.39 22.96 -7.37
N HIS A 413 -1.04 22.65 -6.23
CA HIS A 413 -0.59 21.58 -5.34
C HIS A 413 -0.70 20.21 -6.01
N ALA A 414 -1.80 19.96 -6.73
CA ALA A 414 -2.01 18.73 -7.48
C ALA A 414 -0.97 18.54 -8.60
N GLU A 415 -0.63 19.61 -9.33
CA GLU A 415 0.39 19.55 -10.37
C GLU A 415 1.78 19.28 -9.79
N ALA A 416 2.12 19.93 -8.67
CA ALA A 416 3.41 19.79 -8.03
C ALA A 416 3.65 18.39 -7.43
N HIS A 417 2.58 17.68 -7.04
CA HIS A 417 2.68 16.37 -6.37
C HIS A 417 2.06 15.24 -7.19
N ALA A 418 1.82 15.43 -8.48
CA ALA A 418 1.25 14.42 -9.34
C ALA A 418 2.11 13.13 -9.35
N LEU A 419 1.47 11.97 -9.45
CA LEU A 419 2.15 10.67 -9.32
C LEU A 419 3.21 10.43 -10.42
N ASP A 420 3.04 11.04 -11.59
CA ASP A 420 4.01 11.02 -12.69
C ASP A 420 5.33 11.75 -12.36
N ARG A 421 5.33 12.58 -11.31
CA ARG A 421 6.53 13.25 -10.77
C ARG A 421 7.34 12.40 -9.79
N LEU A 422 6.91 11.16 -9.51
CA LEU A 422 7.62 10.26 -8.57
C LEU A 422 9.02 9.84 -9.06
N LEU A 423 9.23 9.85 -10.38
CA LEU A 423 10.45 9.35 -11.04
C LEU A 423 11.54 10.41 -11.23
#